data_AF-A0A937NJ85-F1
#
_entry.id   AF-A0A937NJ85-F1
#
_cell.length_a   1.000
_cell.length_b   1.000
_cell.length_c   1.000
_cell.angle_alpha   90.00
_cell.angle_beta   90.00
_cell.angle_gamma   90.00
#
_symmetry.space_group_name_H-M   'P 1'
#
loop_
_entity.id
_entity.type
_entity.pdbx_description
1 polymer ?
#
loop_
_entity_poly.entity_id
_entity_poly.type
_entity_poly.pdbx_seq_one_letter_code
_entity_poly.pdbx_strand_id
1 'polypeptide(L)'
;MSEMKSAWEKAMEKVEKLDKLSEEELKQLECQPAGNKVAAKYLQEMDYNLDAELTKYKGTGIRKYVLKGAQEIFLRNIFLPKNEHDMPTIRRAMAGLRLLKENKNPIDTILDRITNLLNYYGQARQQTYLQFKKDFEAKLQEANKAMQQQIGTEARIEPEQHPQFLEEWRRINSQLDAQYEKALEEHKQQILKMA
;
A
#
# COMPACT_ATOMS: atom_id res chain seq x y z
N MET A 1 29.57 14.23 18.62
CA MET A 1 28.56 15.25 18.96
C MET A 1 27.88 15.67 17.68
N SER A 2 26.57 15.46 17.55
CA SER A 2 25.82 15.72 16.32
C SER A 2 25.48 17.20 16.25
N GLU A 3 26.12 17.93 15.34
CA GLU A 3 25.77 19.32 15.05
C GLU A 3 24.35 19.36 14.48
N MET A 4 23.44 19.96 15.23
CA MET A 4 22.06 20.16 14.81
C MET A 4 22.05 21.28 13.77
N LYS A 5 22.05 20.91 12.48
CA LYS A 5 22.04 21.86 11.35
C LYS A 5 20.98 22.96 11.55
N SER A 6 21.40 24.21 11.39
CA SER A 6 20.54 25.38 11.51
C SER A 6 19.43 25.37 10.45
N ALA A 7 18.29 25.98 10.76
CA ALA A 7 17.20 26.16 9.79
C ALA A 7 17.66 26.89 8.52
N TRP A 8 18.67 27.76 8.63
CA TRP A 8 19.29 28.46 7.52
C TRP A 8 20.14 27.55 6.63
N GLU A 9 20.96 26.67 7.20
CA GLU A 9 21.74 25.68 6.44
C GLU A 9 20.82 24.68 5.72
N LYS A 10 19.73 24.25 6.38
CA LYS A 10 18.72 23.39 5.73
C LYS A 10 17.98 24.11 4.59
N ALA A 11 17.85 25.42 4.66
CA ALA A 11 17.29 26.22 3.57
C ALA A 11 18.31 26.39 2.44
N MET A 12 19.58 26.64 2.75
CA MET A 12 20.66 26.78 1.77
C MET A 12 20.93 25.47 1.01
N GLU A 13 20.90 24.32 1.69
CA GLU A 13 20.98 22.99 1.05
C GLU A 13 19.82 22.72 0.09
N LYS A 14 18.63 23.27 0.37
CA LYS A 14 17.49 23.18 -0.57
C LYS A 14 17.71 24.10 -1.77
N VAL A 15 18.23 25.30 -1.56
CA VAL A 15 18.53 26.26 -2.64
C VAL A 15 19.64 25.75 -3.56
N GLU A 16 20.73 25.21 -3.02
CA GLU A 16 21.82 24.62 -3.84
C GLU A 16 21.40 23.37 -4.62
N LYS A 17 20.46 22.60 -4.08
CA LYS A 17 19.87 21.47 -4.81
C LYS A 17 18.97 21.96 -5.94
N LEU A 18 18.20 23.02 -5.72
CA LEU A 18 17.36 23.65 -6.74
C LEU A 18 18.18 24.27 -7.89
N ASP A 19 19.34 24.84 -7.60
CA ASP A 19 20.25 25.45 -8.59
C ASP A 19 20.95 24.41 -9.50
N LYS A 20 20.97 23.14 -9.09
CA LYS A 20 21.56 22.01 -9.85
C LYS A 20 20.54 21.19 -10.64
N LEU A 21 19.25 21.50 -10.51
CA LEU A 21 18.18 20.75 -11.17
C LEU A 21 18.05 21.18 -12.63
N SER A 22 17.93 20.20 -13.52
CA SER A 22 17.57 20.44 -14.93
C SER A 22 16.21 21.12 -15.03
N GLU A 23 15.98 21.87 -16.12
CA GLU A 23 14.69 22.53 -16.40
C GLU A 23 13.51 21.52 -16.39
N GLU A 24 13.76 20.26 -16.74
CA GLU A 24 12.76 19.18 -16.64
C GLU A 24 12.48 18.74 -15.20
N GLU A 25 13.49 18.76 -14.33
CA GLU A 25 13.36 18.34 -12.92
C GLU A 25 12.68 19.44 -12.09
N LEU A 26 12.94 20.71 -12.40
CA LEU A 26 12.21 21.85 -11.85
C LEU A 26 10.72 21.80 -12.21
N LYS A 27 10.39 21.59 -13.50
CA LYS A 27 8.99 21.44 -13.94
C LYS A 27 8.31 20.26 -13.28
N GLN A 28 9.03 19.15 -13.03
CA GLN A 28 8.47 18.03 -12.30
C GLN A 28 8.15 18.40 -10.85
N LEU A 29 9.07 19.05 -10.13
CA LEU A 29 8.87 19.49 -8.75
C LEU A 29 7.68 20.46 -8.60
N GLU A 30 7.47 21.33 -9.57
CA GLU A 30 6.37 22.30 -9.57
C GLU A 30 5.01 21.66 -9.91
N CYS A 31 4.99 20.71 -10.86
CA CYS A 31 3.74 20.16 -11.40
C CYS A 31 3.27 18.89 -10.67
N GLN A 32 4.17 18.16 -10.02
CA GLN A 32 3.84 16.95 -9.26
C GLN A 32 2.84 17.22 -8.12
N PRO A 33 2.96 18.29 -7.32
CA PRO A 33 1.94 18.66 -6.32
C PRO A 33 0.53 18.85 -6.92
N ALA A 34 0.44 19.41 -8.14
CA ALA A 34 -0.84 19.57 -8.82
C ALA A 34 -1.45 18.21 -9.17
N GLY A 35 -0.66 17.29 -9.73
CA GLY A 35 -1.06 15.90 -9.98
C GLY A 35 -1.51 15.19 -8.71
N ASN A 36 -0.75 15.35 -7.62
CA ASN A 36 -1.06 14.75 -6.32
C ASN A 36 -2.41 15.23 -5.79
N LYS A 37 -2.69 16.53 -5.90
CA LYS A 37 -3.95 17.13 -5.46
C LYS A 37 -5.15 16.62 -6.27
N VAL A 38 -4.99 16.50 -7.59
CA VAL A 38 -6.04 15.97 -8.48
C VAL A 38 -6.37 14.52 -8.12
N ALA A 39 -5.37 13.67 -7.93
CA ALA A 39 -5.59 12.28 -7.54
C ALA A 39 -6.16 12.14 -6.12
N ALA A 40 -5.70 12.94 -5.16
CA ALA A 40 -6.23 12.93 -3.80
C ALA A 40 -7.72 13.31 -3.76
N LYS A 41 -8.10 14.37 -4.49
CA LYS A 41 -9.51 14.75 -4.63
C LYS A 41 -10.33 13.65 -5.28
N TYR A 42 -9.83 13.05 -6.36
CA TYR A 42 -10.53 11.95 -7.00
C TYR A 42 -10.79 10.79 -6.04
N LEU A 43 -9.84 10.44 -5.16
CA LEU A 43 -10.02 9.37 -4.18
C LEU A 43 -11.05 9.73 -3.09
N GLN A 44 -11.15 11.01 -2.71
CA GLN A 44 -12.04 11.48 -1.64
C GLN A 44 -13.47 11.76 -2.11
N GLU A 45 -13.63 12.38 -3.27
CA GLU A 45 -14.89 12.88 -3.79
C GLU A 45 -15.46 11.89 -4.83
N MET A 46 -16.58 11.24 -4.52
CA MET A 46 -17.14 10.18 -5.36
C MET A 46 -17.47 10.63 -6.79
N ASP A 47 -18.03 11.84 -6.94
CA ASP A 47 -18.48 12.41 -8.21
C ASP A 47 -17.40 13.23 -8.95
N TYR A 48 -16.14 13.15 -8.49
CA TYR A 48 -15.06 13.91 -9.08
C TYR A 48 -14.73 13.43 -10.50
N ASN A 49 -14.87 14.32 -11.48
CA ASN A 49 -14.56 14.04 -12.87
C ASN A 49 -13.06 14.22 -13.16
N LEU A 50 -12.31 13.12 -12.98
CA LEU A 50 -10.86 13.09 -13.20
C LEU A 50 -10.48 13.44 -14.65
N ASP A 51 -11.18 12.90 -15.65
CA ASP A 51 -10.89 13.17 -17.06
C ASP A 51 -11.05 14.65 -17.44
N ALA A 52 -12.09 15.30 -16.92
CA ALA A 52 -12.33 16.73 -17.14
C ALA A 52 -11.19 17.56 -16.55
N GLU A 53 -10.74 17.22 -15.33
CA GLU A 53 -9.63 17.93 -14.70
C GLU A 53 -8.32 17.73 -15.46
N LEU A 54 -8.00 16.50 -15.86
CA LEU A 54 -6.78 16.18 -16.59
C LEU A 54 -6.77 16.79 -18.01
N THR A 55 -7.95 17.03 -18.59
CA THR A 55 -8.09 17.67 -19.91
C THR A 55 -7.65 19.13 -19.89
N LYS A 56 -7.75 19.83 -18.75
CA LYS A 56 -7.28 21.22 -18.60
C LYS A 56 -5.78 21.38 -18.88
N TYR A 57 -5.01 20.31 -18.74
CA TYR A 57 -3.57 20.31 -18.98
C TYR A 57 -3.20 19.90 -20.41
N LYS A 58 -4.15 19.52 -21.29
CA LYS A 58 -3.83 19.17 -22.69
C LYS A 58 -3.21 20.37 -23.41
N GLY A 59 -2.13 20.12 -24.18
CA GLY A 59 -1.42 21.15 -24.94
C GLY A 59 -0.49 22.06 -24.13
N THR A 60 -0.46 21.95 -22.80
CA THR A 60 0.31 22.85 -21.93
C THR A 60 1.80 22.49 -21.78
N GLY A 61 2.24 21.33 -22.29
CA GLY A 61 3.59 20.79 -22.07
C GLY A 61 3.85 20.24 -20.66
N ILE A 62 3.07 20.63 -19.65
CA ILE A 62 3.22 20.19 -18.26
C ILE A 62 2.39 18.95 -17.90
N ARG A 63 1.46 18.54 -18.78
CA ARG A 63 0.56 17.38 -18.56
C ARG A 63 1.28 16.12 -18.12
N LYS A 64 2.45 15.82 -18.71
CA LYS A 64 3.24 14.62 -18.39
C LYS A 64 3.62 14.54 -16.91
N TYR A 65 3.96 15.68 -16.30
CA TYR A 65 4.34 15.77 -14.90
C TYR A 65 3.13 15.68 -13.96
N VAL A 66 2.00 16.27 -14.35
CA VAL A 66 0.73 16.17 -13.61
C VAL A 66 0.23 14.72 -13.59
N LEU A 67 0.29 14.02 -14.74
CA LEU A 67 -0.06 12.61 -14.83
C LEU A 67 0.86 11.75 -13.95
N LYS A 68 2.17 12.05 -13.91
CA LYS A 68 3.12 11.35 -13.04
C LYS A 68 2.78 11.50 -11.56
N GLY A 69 2.50 12.71 -11.08
CA GLY A 69 2.07 12.93 -9.69
C GLY A 69 0.76 12.22 -9.36
N ALA A 70 -0.23 12.27 -10.27
CA ALA A 70 -1.48 11.54 -10.07
C ALA A 70 -1.26 10.02 -10.00
N GLN A 71 -0.41 9.48 -10.89
CA GLN A 71 -0.05 8.06 -10.94
C GLN A 71 0.59 7.60 -9.63
N GLU A 72 1.52 8.38 -9.06
CA GLU A 72 2.16 8.07 -7.77
C GLU A 72 1.15 7.97 -6.63
N ILE A 73 0.18 8.90 -6.55
CA ILE A 73 -0.87 8.85 -5.53
C ILE A 73 -1.73 7.61 -5.69
N PHE A 74 -2.14 7.26 -6.91
CA PHE A 74 -2.95 6.06 -7.09
C PHE A 74 -2.17 4.78 -6.76
N LEU A 75 -0.92 4.64 -7.19
CA LEU A 75 -0.08 3.48 -6.85
C LEU A 75 0.13 3.34 -5.34
N ARG A 76 0.24 4.46 -4.61
CA ARG A 76 0.31 4.48 -3.14
C ARG A 76 -0.99 4.01 -2.48
N ASN A 77 -2.14 4.20 -3.13
CA ASN A 77 -3.46 3.77 -2.65
C ASN A 77 -3.86 2.37 -3.13
N ILE A 78 -2.97 1.64 -3.79
CA ILE A 78 -3.11 0.20 -4.05
C ILE A 78 -2.21 -0.52 -3.05
N PHE A 79 -2.79 -1.17 -2.04
CA PHE A 79 -2.06 -1.83 -0.97
C PHE A 79 -2.75 -3.14 -0.59
N LEU A 80 -2.10 -3.96 0.23
CA LEU A 80 -2.72 -5.19 0.73
C LEU A 80 -3.88 -4.84 1.69
N PRO A 81 -5.12 -5.26 1.43
CA PRO A 81 -6.28 -4.89 2.23
C PRO A 81 -6.20 -5.54 3.62
N LYS A 82 -6.27 -4.73 4.67
CA LYS A 82 -6.32 -5.21 6.05
C LYS A 82 -7.73 -5.67 6.42
N ASN A 83 -8.74 -5.09 5.80
CA ASN A 83 -10.14 -5.44 5.96
C ASN A 83 -10.94 -5.08 4.67
N GLU A 84 -12.23 -5.40 4.66
CA GLU A 84 -13.11 -5.19 3.50
C GLU A 84 -13.30 -3.70 3.15
N HIS A 85 -13.10 -2.79 4.10
CA HIS A 85 -13.25 -1.34 3.89
C HIS A 85 -12.11 -0.73 3.07
N ASP A 86 -10.99 -1.43 2.92
CA ASP A 86 -9.87 -0.96 2.09
C ASP A 86 -10.14 -1.14 0.59
N MET A 87 -10.95 -2.14 0.22
CA MET A 87 -11.18 -2.52 -1.18
C MET A 87 -11.82 -1.41 -2.03
N PRO A 88 -12.83 -0.65 -1.56
CA PRO A 88 -13.36 0.50 -2.31
C PRO A 88 -12.28 1.52 -2.71
N THR A 89 -11.39 1.88 -1.78
CA THR A 89 -10.28 2.82 -2.03
C THR A 89 -9.31 2.26 -3.05
N ILE A 90 -8.92 1.00 -2.91
CA ILE A 90 -8.00 0.32 -3.83
C ILE A 90 -8.61 0.26 -5.24
N ARG A 91 -9.87 -0.17 -5.37
CA ARG A 91 -10.59 -0.20 -6.65
C ARG A 91 -10.69 1.17 -7.29
N ARG A 92 -10.96 2.21 -6.50
CA ARG A 92 -11.01 3.59 -6.97
C ARG A 92 -9.65 4.05 -7.48
N ALA A 93 -8.57 3.74 -6.77
CA ALA A 93 -7.21 4.02 -7.23
C ALA A 93 -6.86 3.30 -8.54
N MET A 94 -7.23 2.03 -8.68
CA MET A 94 -7.05 1.28 -9.94
C MET A 94 -7.84 1.91 -11.10
N ALA A 95 -9.09 2.31 -10.86
CA ALA A 95 -9.88 3.03 -11.86
C ALA A 95 -9.23 4.36 -12.26
N GLY A 96 -8.69 5.11 -11.29
CA GLY A 96 -7.92 6.33 -11.54
C GLY A 96 -6.70 6.08 -12.43
N LEU A 97 -5.88 5.06 -12.12
CA LEU A 97 -4.73 4.68 -12.96
C LEU A 97 -5.14 4.32 -14.38
N ARG A 98 -6.22 3.56 -14.51
CA ARG A 98 -6.76 3.19 -15.82
C ARG A 98 -7.08 4.43 -16.63
N LEU A 99 -7.65 5.49 -16.03
CA LEU A 99 -7.96 6.74 -16.72
C LEU A 99 -6.72 7.50 -17.19
N LEU A 100 -5.59 7.41 -16.49
CA LEU A 100 -4.34 8.11 -16.86
C LEU A 100 -3.70 7.58 -18.16
N LYS A 101 -3.95 6.33 -18.53
CA LYS A 101 -3.29 5.67 -19.68
C LYS A 101 -4.07 5.83 -20.97
N GLU A 102 -3.40 6.07 -22.08
CA GLU A 102 -4.07 6.18 -23.38
C GLU A 102 -4.53 4.82 -23.88
N ASN A 103 -3.67 3.80 -23.83
CA ASN A 103 -4.03 2.42 -24.13
C ASN A 103 -4.46 1.67 -22.87
N LYS A 104 -5.72 1.20 -22.86
CA LYS A 104 -6.32 0.52 -21.70
C LYS A 104 -5.95 -0.96 -21.60
N ASN A 105 -5.69 -1.64 -22.72
CA ASN A 105 -5.52 -3.11 -22.71
C ASN A 105 -4.33 -3.59 -21.84
N PRO A 106 -3.13 -2.98 -21.93
CA PRO A 106 -2.00 -3.42 -21.12
C PRO A 106 -2.18 -3.11 -19.63
N ILE A 107 -2.82 -1.99 -19.29
CA ILE A 107 -3.05 -1.61 -17.89
C ILE A 107 -4.13 -2.49 -17.28
N ASP A 108 -5.21 -2.77 -18.01
CA ASP A 108 -6.30 -3.64 -17.57
C ASP A 108 -5.76 -5.04 -17.23
N THR A 109 -4.87 -5.59 -18.07
CA THR A 109 -4.21 -6.89 -17.81
C THR A 109 -3.44 -6.90 -16.48
N ILE A 110 -2.74 -5.81 -16.14
CA ILE A 110 -1.98 -5.73 -14.88
C ILE A 110 -2.91 -5.48 -13.70
N LEU A 111 -3.94 -4.64 -13.85
CA LEU A 111 -4.93 -4.39 -12.81
C LEU A 111 -5.74 -5.66 -12.46
N ASP A 112 -6.01 -6.53 -13.42
CA ASP A 112 -6.63 -7.83 -13.19
C ASP A 112 -5.70 -8.75 -12.37
N ARG A 113 -4.40 -8.77 -12.69
CA ARG A 113 -3.40 -9.52 -11.90
C ARG A 113 -3.31 -9.00 -10.47
N ILE A 114 -3.30 -7.68 -10.28
CA ILE A 114 -3.35 -7.07 -8.95
C ILE A 114 -4.63 -7.49 -8.23
N THR A 115 -5.79 -7.41 -8.89
CA THR A 115 -7.08 -7.80 -8.28
C THR A 115 -7.07 -9.25 -7.81
N ASN A 116 -6.58 -10.17 -8.64
CA ASN A 116 -6.44 -11.58 -8.28
C ASN A 116 -5.46 -11.76 -7.10
N LEU A 117 -4.32 -11.06 -7.12
CA LEU A 117 -3.35 -11.10 -6.03
C LEU A 117 -3.96 -10.67 -4.69
N LEU A 118 -4.74 -9.58 -4.66
CA LEU A 118 -5.39 -9.09 -3.45
C LEU A 118 -6.47 -10.06 -2.94
N ASN A 119 -7.21 -10.70 -3.85
CA ASN A 119 -8.19 -11.72 -3.48
C ASN A 119 -7.51 -12.96 -2.86
N TYR A 120 -6.43 -13.45 -3.49
CA TYR A 120 -5.66 -14.57 -2.95
C TYR A 120 -5.03 -14.24 -1.60
N TYR A 121 -4.51 -13.02 -1.43
CA TYR A 121 -4.01 -12.55 -0.14
C TYR A 121 -5.07 -12.63 0.96
N GLY A 122 -6.28 -12.14 0.70
CA GLY A 122 -7.39 -12.21 1.67
C GLY A 122 -7.72 -13.65 2.07
N GLN A 123 -7.82 -14.56 1.09
CA GLN A 123 -8.07 -15.98 1.34
C GLN A 123 -6.93 -16.64 2.11
N ALA A 124 -5.69 -16.41 1.70
CA ALA A 124 -4.50 -16.96 2.35
C ALA A 124 -4.44 -16.51 3.81
N ARG A 125 -4.64 -15.22 4.09
CA ARG A 125 -4.62 -14.67 5.45
C ARG A 125 -5.69 -15.30 6.34
N GLN A 126 -6.91 -15.49 5.82
CA GLN A 126 -7.98 -16.18 6.54
C GLN A 126 -7.62 -17.64 6.84
N GLN A 127 -7.13 -18.38 5.84
CA GLN A 127 -6.73 -19.78 6.00
C GLN A 127 -5.56 -19.93 6.98
N THR A 128 -4.54 -19.09 6.87
CA THR A 128 -3.39 -19.08 7.77
C THR A 128 -3.81 -18.78 9.20
N TYR A 129 -4.74 -17.84 9.41
CA TYR A 129 -5.27 -17.55 10.74
C TYR A 129 -6.01 -18.74 11.36
N LEU A 130 -6.90 -19.39 10.59
CA LEU A 130 -7.65 -20.55 11.07
C LEU A 130 -6.72 -21.72 11.42
N GLN A 131 -5.71 -21.97 10.58
CA GLN A 131 -4.72 -23.01 10.82
C GLN A 131 -3.86 -22.69 12.05
N PHE A 132 -3.35 -21.46 12.15
CA PHE A 132 -2.59 -21.00 13.32
C PHE A 132 -3.39 -21.15 14.62
N LYS A 133 -4.65 -20.71 14.63
CA LYS A 133 -5.53 -20.81 15.80
C LYS A 133 -5.68 -22.26 16.25
N LYS A 134 -5.96 -23.17 15.32
CA LYS A 134 -6.09 -24.61 15.59
C LYS A 134 -4.80 -25.21 16.15
N ASP A 135 -3.65 -24.86 15.57
CA ASP A 135 -2.35 -25.37 16.02
C ASP A 135 -1.97 -24.83 17.40
N PHE A 136 -2.29 -23.57 17.68
CA PHE A 136 -2.05 -22.96 18.98
C PHE A 136 -2.97 -23.54 20.07
N GLU A 137 -4.25 -23.77 19.74
CA GLU A 137 -5.20 -24.48 20.61
C GLU A 137 -4.69 -25.86 21.01
N ALA A 138 -4.18 -26.64 20.05
CA ALA A 138 -3.62 -27.96 20.32
C ALA A 138 -2.41 -27.89 21.27
N LYS A 139 -1.49 -26.95 21.04
CA LYS A 139 -0.32 -26.73 21.91
C LYS A 139 -0.71 -26.33 23.33
N LEU A 140 -1.68 -25.43 23.49
CA LEU A 140 -2.17 -25.03 24.81
C LEU A 140 -2.84 -26.20 25.55
N GLN A 141 -3.62 -27.02 24.86
CA GLN A 141 -4.25 -28.19 25.47
C GLN A 141 -3.22 -29.21 25.95
N GLU A 142 -2.16 -29.44 25.18
CA GLU A 142 -1.06 -30.34 25.58
C GLU A 142 -0.31 -29.81 26.81
N ALA A 143 0.02 -28.51 26.82
CA ALA A 143 0.66 -27.85 27.96
C ALA A 143 -0.22 -27.90 29.22
N ASN A 144 -1.52 -27.64 29.09
CA ASN A 144 -2.47 -27.70 30.21
C ASN A 144 -2.61 -29.12 30.77
N LYS A 145 -2.67 -30.15 29.91
CA LYS A 145 -2.71 -31.56 30.37
C LYS A 145 -1.45 -31.93 31.15
N ALA A 146 -0.27 -31.54 30.67
CA ALA A 146 0.98 -31.76 31.38
C ALA A 146 1.00 -31.07 32.75
N MET A 147 0.48 -29.83 32.83
CA MET A 147 0.40 -29.08 34.08
C MET A 147 -0.66 -29.64 35.05
N GLN A 148 -1.80 -30.12 34.55
CA GLN A 148 -2.84 -30.77 35.35
C GLN A 148 -2.31 -32.08 35.98
N GLN A 149 -1.47 -32.84 35.28
CA GLN A 149 -0.81 -34.02 35.84
C GLN A 149 0.16 -33.67 36.98
N GLN A 150 0.73 -32.46 36.99
CA GLN A 150 1.67 -32.00 38.02
C GLN A 150 1.00 -31.29 39.22
N ILE A 151 -0.03 -30.48 38.97
CA ILE A 151 -0.60 -29.54 39.96
C ILE A 151 -2.10 -29.83 40.24
N GLY A 152 -2.72 -30.75 39.49
CA GLY A 152 -4.11 -31.19 39.70
C GLY A 152 -5.19 -30.15 39.36
N THR A 153 -4.82 -28.99 38.79
CA THR A 153 -5.75 -27.90 38.51
C THR A 153 -6.03 -27.80 37.01
N GLU A 154 -7.31 -27.84 36.63
CA GLU A 154 -7.73 -27.67 35.23
C GLU A 154 -8.08 -26.20 34.98
N ALA A 155 -7.32 -25.54 34.10
CA ALA A 155 -7.63 -24.17 33.65
C ALA A 155 -8.01 -24.21 32.16
N ARG A 156 -9.23 -23.75 31.85
CA ARG A 156 -9.70 -23.61 30.47
C ARG A 156 -9.30 -22.23 29.98
N ILE A 157 -8.19 -22.15 29.24
CA ILE A 157 -7.63 -20.89 28.75
C ILE A 157 -8.09 -20.69 27.30
N GLU A 158 -8.70 -19.54 27.01
CA GLU A 158 -8.98 -19.15 25.62
C GLU A 158 -7.67 -18.76 24.91
N PRO A 159 -7.38 -19.32 23.73
CA PRO A 159 -6.14 -19.08 22.98
C PRO A 159 -5.83 -17.60 22.74
N GLU A 160 -6.86 -16.84 22.38
CA GLU A 160 -6.77 -15.43 22.01
C GLU A 160 -6.49 -14.53 23.23
N GLN A 161 -6.73 -15.03 24.45
CA GLN A 161 -6.40 -14.34 25.69
C GLN A 161 -4.95 -14.56 26.12
N HIS A 162 -4.23 -15.47 25.46
CA HIS A 162 -2.83 -15.75 25.76
C HIS A 162 -1.92 -14.67 25.14
N PRO A 163 -1.04 -13.98 25.91
CA PRO A 163 -0.19 -12.91 25.37
C PRO A 163 0.66 -13.33 24.16
N GLN A 164 1.16 -14.56 24.15
CA GLN A 164 1.98 -15.10 23.06
C GLN A 164 1.19 -15.29 21.75
N PHE A 165 -0.15 -15.43 21.80
CA PHE A 165 -0.97 -15.65 20.61
C PHE A 165 -0.82 -14.50 19.61
N LEU A 166 -0.95 -13.26 20.11
CA LEU A 166 -0.84 -12.06 19.28
C LEU A 166 0.58 -11.84 18.75
N GLU A 167 1.61 -12.25 19.49
CA GLU A 167 3.00 -12.15 19.06
C GLU A 167 3.32 -13.15 17.94
N GLU A 168 2.95 -14.42 18.13
CA GLU A 168 3.14 -15.45 17.11
C GLU A 168 2.32 -15.16 15.84
N TRP A 169 1.06 -14.73 16.00
CA TRP A 169 0.22 -14.33 14.88
C TRP A 169 0.85 -13.18 14.10
N ARG A 170 1.34 -12.13 14.79
CA ARG A 170 2.02 -11.01 14.13
C ARG A 170 3.22 -11.48 13.31
N ARG A 171 4.04 -12.39 13.86
CA ARG A 171 5.20 -12.93 13.14
C ARG A 171 4.79 -13.67 11.86
N ILE A 172 3.79 -14.55 11.94
CA ILE A 172 3.28 -15.31 10.80
C ILE A 172 2.66 -14.37 9.75
N ASN A 173 1.81 -13.44 10.21
CA ASN A 173 1.15 -12.48 9.33
C ASN A 173 2.16 -11.57 8.62
N SER A 174 3.22 -11.10 9.30
CA SER A 174 4.27 -10.28 8.66
C SER A 174 5.04 -11.02 7.57
N GLN A 175 5.26 -12.33 7.72
CA GLN A 175 5.89 -13.13 6.67
C GLN A 175 4.99 -13.28 5.44
N LEU A 176 3.69 -13.51 5.68
CA LEU A 176 2.69 -13.55 4.61
C LEU A 176 2.60 -12.19 3.90
N ASP A 177 2.48 -11.10 4.65
CA ASP A 177 2.40 -9.74 4.10
C ASP A 177 3.61 -9.43 3.21
N ALA A 178 4.83 -9.73 3.67
CA ALA A 178 6.05 -9.45 2.91
C ALA A 178 6.09 -10.18 1.54
N GLN A 179 5.59 -11.41 1.47
CA GLN A 179 5.54 -12.17 0.22
C GLN A 179 4.61 -11.50 -0.80
N TYR A 180 3.42 -11.08 -0.37
CA TYR A 180 2.42 -10.47 -1.24
C TYR A 180 2.75 -9.00 -1.55
N GLU A 181 3.37 -8.26 -0.63
CA GLU A 181 3.86 -6.90 -0.88
C GLU A 181 4.91 -6.88 -1.98
N LYS A 182 5.84 -7.85 -1.97
CA LYS A 182 6.84 -7.97 -3.03
C LYS A 182 6.19 -8.16 -4.41
N ALA A 183 5.26 -9.10 -4.52
CA ALA A 183 4.56 -9.37 -5.78
C ALA A 183 3.67 -8.20 -6.22
N LEU A 184 3.03 -7.50 -5.27
CA LEU A 184 2.29 -6.28 -5.56
C LEU A 184 3.21 -5.17 -6.10
N GLU A 185 4.38 -4.99 -5.47
CA GLU A 185 5.35 -3.98 -5.89
C GLU A 185 5.88 -4.28 -7.30
N GLU A 186 6.13 -5.54 -7.64
CA GLU A 186 6.52 -5.94 -9.01
C GLU A 186 5.47 -5.51 -10.05
N HIS A 187 4.17 -5.64 -9.74
CA HIS A 187 3.10 -5.14 -10.61
C HIS A 187 3.07 -3.60 -10.69
N LYS A 188 3.25 -2.91 -9.56
CA LYS A 188 3.33 -1.43 -9.55
C LYS A 188 4.50 -0.91 -10.39
N GLN A 189 5.65 -1.58 -10.32
CA GLN A 189 6.82 -1.26 -11.13
C GLN A 189 6.57 -1.51 -12.63
N GLN A 190 5.79 -2.52 -12.99
CA GLN A 190 5.36 -2.70 -14.39
C GLN A 190 4.52 -1.49 -14.84
N ILE A 191 3.56 -1.03 -14.03
CA ILE A 191 2.74 0.15 -14.34
C ILE A 191 3.60 1.42 -14.48
N LEU A 192 4.61 1.60 -13.62
CA LEU A 192 5.53 2.74 -13.67
C LEU A 192 6.33 2.80 -14.98
N LYS A 193 6.69 1.65 -15.54
CA LYS A 193 7.45 1.55 -16.79
C LYS A 193 6.59 1.72 -18.04
N MET A 194 5.26 1.73 -17.90
CA MET A 194 4.35 1.97 -19.01
C MET A 194 4.27 3.47 -19.31
N ALA A 195 4.54 3.85 -20.56
CA ALA A 195 4.26 5.18 -21.07
C ALA A 195 2.75 5.44 -21.06
#